data_AF-V6DHP8-F1
#
_entry.id   AF-V6DHP8-F1
#
_cell.length_a   1.000
_cell.length_b   1.000
_cell.length_c   1.000
_cell.angle_alpha   90.00
_cell.angle_beta   90.00
_cell.angle_gamma   90.00
#
_symmetry.space_group_name_H-M   'P 1'
#
loop_
_entity.id
_entity.type
_entity.pdbx_description
1 polymer ?
#
loop_
_entity_poly.entity_id
_entity_poly.type
_entity_poly.pdbx_seq_one_letter_code
_entity_poly.pdbx_strand_id
1 'polypeptide(L)'
;MYLSNNLFNNIKQQFNNLSTVWTVEILSYLLSGFIIGFLFKHTSKYIISLTIITLLSLWGLEHLDIITINYNYINNIIGLPVNTQLADITNQITLWMQNHVSQCIASGLGFYLALELA
;
A
#
# COMPACT_ATOMS: atom_id res chain seq x y z
N MET A 1 5.84 -44.72 7.85
CA MET A 1 4.45 -44.19 7.79
C MET A 1 4.06 -43.35 9.03
N TYR A 2 4.62 -43.58 10.22
CA TYR A 2 4.28 -42.83 11.44
C TYR A 2 4.79 -41.37 11.51
N LEU A 3 5.92 -41.04 10.87
CA LEU A 3 6.50 -39.69 10.92
C LEU A 3 5.66 -38.64 10.16
N SER A 4 5.04 -39.04 9.05
CA SER A 4 4.18 -38.17 8.22
C SER A 4 2.90 -37.76 8.96
N ASN A 5 2.31 -38.67 9.74
CA ASN A 5 1.07 -38.38 10.48
C ASN A 5 1.32 -37.39 11.63
N ASN A 6 2.50 -37.43 12.27
CA ASN A 6 2.84 -36.48 13.33
C ASN A 6 3.14 -35.08 12.79
N LEU A 7 3.79 -34.96 11.63
CA LEU A 7 3.99 -33.66 10.98
C LEU A 7 2.68 -33.03 10.54
N PHE A 8 1.80 -33.81 9.90
CA PHE A 8 0.50 -33.32 9.45
C PHE A 8 -0.38 -32.90 10.63
N ASN A 9 -0.39 -33.69 11.71
CA ASN A 9 -1.16 -33.36 12.92
C ASN A 9 -0.60 -32.12 13.63
N ASN A 10 0.73 -31.97 13.72
CA ASN A 10 1.34 -30.78 14.31
C ASN A 10 1.04 -29.51 13.49
N ILE A 11 1.11 -29.60 12.16
CA ILE A 11 0.74 -28.50 11.25
C ILE A 11 -0.75 -28.16 11.45
N LYS A 12 -1.63 -29.16 11.45
CA LYS A 12 -3.06 -28.97 11.67
C LYS A 12 -3.36 -28.34 13.04
N GLN A 13 -2.62 -28.72 14.08
CA GLN A 13 -2.76 -28.17 15.42
C GLN A 13 -2.27 -26.72 15.49
N GLN A 14 -1.21 -26.37 14.75
CA GLN A 14 -0.76 -24.98 14.61
C GLN A 14 -1.77 -24.14 13.83
N PHE A 15 -2.38 -24.67 12.77
CA PHE A 15 -3.45 -24.00 12.03
C PHE A 15 -4.73 -23.82 12.87
N ASN A 16 -5.08 -24.79 13.72
CA ASN A 16 -6.22 -24.67 14.63
C ASN A 16 -5.98 -23.70 15.81
N ASN A 17 -4.72 -23.43 16.15
CA ASN A 17 -4.33 -22.46 17.17
C ASN A 17 -4.12 -21.04 16.61
N LEU A 18 -4.24 -20.83 15.30
CA LEU A 18 -4.29 -19.48 14.75
C LEU A 18 -5.58 -18.82 15.19
N SER A 19 -5.44 -17.75 15.97
CA SER A 19 -6.55 -16.88 16.35
C SER A 19 -7.37 -16.53 15.11
N THR A 20 -8.68 -16.78 15.14
CA THR A 20 -9.62 -16.38 14.09
C THR A 20 -9.49 -14.91 13.71
N VAL A 21 -9.04 -14.05 14.65
CA VAL A 21 -8.74 -12.64 14.42
C VAL A 21 -7.60 -12.46 13.40
N TRP A 22 -6.52 -13.22 13.53
CA TRP A 22 -5.35 -13.12 12.64
C TRP A 22 -5.70 -13.54 11.20
N THR A 23 -6.50 -14.60 11.05
CA THR A 23 -6.94 -15.09 9.73
C THR A 23 -7.87 -14.09 9.04
N VAL A 24 -8.81 -13.49 9.78
CA VAL A 24 -9.72 -12.46 9.24
C VAL A 24 -8.94 -11.20 8.85
N GLU A 25 -7.96 -10.81 9.65
CA GLU A 25 -7.11 -9.65 9.38
C GLU A 25 -6.33 -9.83 8.07
N ILE A 26 -5.65 -10.97 7.89
CA ILE A 26 -4.90 -11.27 6.66
C ILE A 26 -5.79 -11.33 5.43
N LEU A 27 -6.97 -11.96 5.53
CA LEU A 27 -7.93 -11.98 4.42
C LEU A 27 -8.42 -10.58 4.05
N SER A 28 -8.60 -9.71 5.04
CA SER A 28 -8.99 -8.31 4.80
C SER A 28 -7.90 -7.54 4.07
N TYR A 29 -6.63 -7.74 4.43
CA TYR A 29 -5.50 -7.14 3.71
C TYR A 29 -5.31 -7.70 2.29
N LEU A 30 -5.60 -9.00 2.09
CA LEU A 30 -5.58 -9.60 0.77
C LEU A 30 -6.68 -9.02 -0.12
N LEU A 31 -7.90 -8.90 0.40
CA LEU A 31 -9.03 -8.28 -0.33
C LEU A 31 -8.76 -6.82 -0.63
N SER A 32 -8.22 -6.05 0.31
CA SER A 32 -7.89 -4.64 0.07
C SER A 32 -6.80 -4.50 -1.00
N GLY A 33 -5.75 -5.32 -0.94
CA GLY A 33 -4.73 -5.41 -1.99
C GLY A 33 -5.33 -5.73 -3.37
N PHE A 34 -6.28 -6.67 -3.43
CA PHE A 34 -6.97 -7.04 -4.66
C PHE A 34 -7.81 -5.89 -5.23
N ILE A 35 -8.61 -5.20 -4.39
CA ILE A 35 -9.42 -4.06 -4.83
C ILE A 35 -8.52 -2.93 -5.37
N ILE A 36 -7.42 -2.64 -4.67
CA ILE A 36 -6.45 -1.62 -5.09
C ILE A 36 -5.80 -2.02 -6.42
N GLY A 37 -5.39 -3.28 -6.58
CA GLY A 37 -4.81 -3.78 -7.82
C GLY A 37 -5.78 -3.76 -9.00
N PHE A 38 -7.05 -4.10 -8.76
CA PHE A 38 -8.12 -4.01 -9.75
C PHE A 38 -8.31 -2.57 -10.22
N LEU A 39 -8.46 -1.64 -9.27
CA LEU A 39 -8.59 -0.22 -9.57
C LEU A 39 -7.36 0.30 -10.32
N PHE A 40 -6.16 -0.11 -9.90
CA PHE A 40 -4.93 0.28 -10.57
C PHE A 40 -4.90 -0.22 -12.02
N LYS A 41 -5.23 -1.49 -12.29
CA LYS A 41 -5.24 -2.02 -13.67
C LYS A 41 -6.16 -1.22 -14.60
N HIS A 42 -7.34 -0.84 -14.11
CA HIS A 42 -8.34 -0.14 -14.93
C HIS A 42 -8.17 1.38 -14.99
N THR A 43 -7.73 2.02 -13.90
CA THR A 43 -7.71 3.49 -13.78
C THR A 43 -6.32 4.11 -13.78
N SER A 44 -5.24 3.33 -13.62
CA SER A 44 -3.86 3.85 -13.54
C SER A 44 -3.48 4.75 -14.71
N LYS A 45 -3.82 4.37 -15.94
CA LYS A 45 -3.51 5.18 -17.13
C LYS A 45 -4.10 6.58 -17.06
N TYR A 46 -5.33 6.70 -16.58
CA TYR A 46 -6.02 7.98 -16.44
C TYR A 46 -5.47 8.78 -15.27
N ILE A 47 -5.25 8.13 -14.11
CA ILE A 47 -4.72 8.79 -12.92
C ILE A 47 -3.31 9.30 -13.17
N ILE A 48 -2.41 8.48 -13.73
CA ILE A 48 -1.03 8.86 -14.03
C ILE A 48 -1.00 10.01 -15.04
N SER A 49 -1.80 9.92 -16.12
CA SER A 49 -1.89 10.99 -17.10
C SER A 49 -2.41 12.29 -16.49
N LEU A 50 -3.47 12.23 -15.68
CA LEU A 50 -4.05 13.39 -15.00
C LEU A 50 -3.05 14.03 -14.05
N THR A 51 -2.33 13.24 -13.24
CA THR A 51 -1.32 13.73 -12.31
C THR A 51 -0.18 14.43 -13.05
N ILE A 52 0.33 13.84 -14.14
CA ILE A 52 1.39 14.46 -14.95
C ILE A 52 0.91 15.77 -15.57
N ILE A 53 -0.27 15.79 -16.18
CA ILE A 53 -0.85 17.00 -16.79
C ILE A 53 -1.02 18.10 -15.73
N THR A 54 -1.52 17.75 -14.55
CA THR A 54 -1.72 18.70 -13.45
C THR A 54 -0.39 19.28 -12.96
N LEU A 55 0.63 18.45 -12.77
CA LEU A 55 1.96 18.89 -12.36
C LEU A 55 2.61 19.80 -13.40
N LEU A 56 2.54 19.43 -14.69
CA LEU A 56 3.06 20.25 -15.79
C LEU A 56 2.32 21.58 -15.92
N SER A 57 1.00 21.58 -15.70
CA SER A 57 0.18 22.79 -15.75
C SER A 57 0.51 23.73 -14.60
N LEU A 58 0.66 23.20 -13.39
CA LEU A 58 1.09 23.98 -12.22
C LEU A 58 2.49 24.56 -12.42
N TRP A 59 3.43 23.75 -12.92
CA TRP A 59 4.79 24.21 -13.23
C TRP A 59 4.80 25.31 -14.29
N GLY A 60 4.03 25.15 -15.37
CA GLY A 60 3.94 26.15 -16.42
C GLY A 60 3.31 27.47 -15.93
N LEU A 61 2.27 27.39 -15.09
CA LEU A 61 1.62 28.57 -14.52
C LEU A 61 2.52 29.30 -13.52
N GLU A 62 3.34 28.58 -12.76
CA GLU A 62 4.35 29.17 -11.86
C GLU A 62 5.50 29.80 -12.65
N HIS A 63 6.00 29.14 -13.70
CA HIS A 63 7.12 29.65 -14.50
C HIS A 63 6.78 30.90 -15.33
N LEU A 64 5.49 31.08 -15.66
CA LEU A 64 4.98 32.26 -16.36
C LEU A 64 4.55 33.39 -15.40
N ASP A 65 4.83 33.27 -14.10
CA ASP A 65 4.42 34.21 -13.04
C ASP A 65 2.90 34.46 -12.97
N ILE A 66 2.08 33.53 -13.48
CA ILE A 66 0.61 33.64 -13.48
C ILE A 66 0.05 33.29 -12.10
N ILE A 67 0.65 32.31 -11.42
CA ILE A 67 0.31 31.92 -10.05
C ILE A 67 1.56 31.81 -9.20
N THR A 68 1.48 32.19 -7.93
CA THR A 68 2.53 31.93 -6.94
C THR A 68 2.05 30.81 -6.02
N ILE A 69 2.71 29.65 -6.05
CA ILE A 69 2.33 28.50 -5.23
C ILE A 69 2.86 28.71 -3.81
N ASN A 70 1.95 28.80 -2.84
CA ASN A 70 2.32 28.83 -1.43
C ASN A 70 2.41 27.40 -0.88
N TYR A 71 3.63 26.87 -0.84
CA TYR A 71 3.94 25.52 -0.36
C TYR A 71 3.55 25.27 1.11
N ASN A 72 3.34 26.31 1.92
CA ASN A 72 2.88 26.13 3.31
C ASN A 72 1.45 25.59 3.39
N TYR A 73 0.57 25.93 2.44
CA TYR A 73 -0.78 25.35 2.38
C TYR A 73 -0.76 23.89 1.97
N ILE A 74 0.16 23.53 1.06
CA ILE A 74 0.37 22.14 0.65
C ILE A 74 0.81 21.30 1.86
N ASN A 75 1.75 21.81 2.67
CA ASN A 75 2.18 21.14 3.89
C ASN A 75 1.03 20.94 4.90
N ASN A 76 0.15 21.94 5.05
CA ASN A 76 -1.02 21.84 5.93
C ASN A 76 -2.07 20.84 5.42
N ILE A 77 -2.26 20.71 4.10
CA ILE A 77 -3.22 19.75 3.51
C ILE A 77 -2.68 18.32 3.61
N ILE A 78 -1.39 18.12 3.36
CA ILE A 78 -0.75 16.80 3.43
C ILE A 78 -0.56 16.36 4.89
N GLY A 79 -0.65 17.29 5.85
CA GLY A 79 -0.54 16.99 7.28
C GLY A 79 0.88 16.58 7.70
N LEU A 80 1.88 16.82 6.85
CA LEU A 80 3.27 16.58 7.16
C LEU A 80 3.86 17.83 7.84
N PRO A 81 4.59 17.66 8.97
CA PRO A 81 5.35 18.75 9.57
C PRO A 81 6.22 19.45 8.51
N VAL A 82 6.30 20.77 8.57
CA VAL A 82 6.99 21.65 7.59
C VAL A 82 8.48 21.29 7.40
N ASN A 83 9.04 20.55 8.34
CA ASN A 83 10.42 20.11 8.47
C ASN A 83 10.60 18.59 8.31
N THR A 84 9.59 17.85 7.86
CA THR A 84 9.69 16.40 7.65
C THR A 84 10.60 16.13 6.46
N GLN A 85 11.74 15.46 6.70
CA GLN A 85 12.60 15.05 5.60
C GLN A 85 12.03 13.81 4.93
N LEU A 86 12.29 13.65 3.63
CA LEU A 86 11.88 12.45 2.89
C LEU A 86 12.42 11.17 3.56
N ALA A 87 13.64 11.26 4.13
CA ALA A 87 14.29 10.18 4.88
C ALA A 87 13.47 9.72 6.10
N ASP A 88 12.84 10.65 6.82
CA ASP A 88 12.04 10.34 8.00
C ASP A 88 10.76 9.60 7.61
N ILE A 89 10.12 10.01 6.51
CA ILE A 89 8.93 9.35 5.97
C ILE A 89 9.29 7.93 5.53
N THR A 90 10.39 7.75 4.80
CA THR A 90 10.82 6.42 4.36
C THR A 90 11.16 5.52 5.54
N ASN A 91 11.78 6.05 6.60
CA ASN A 91 12.10 5.28 7.80
C ASN A 91 10.83 4.83 8.54
N GLN A 92 9.84 5.72 8.69
CA GLN A 92 8.57 5.38 9.32
C GLN A 92 7.79 4.32 8.54
N ILE A 93 7.72 4.45 7.22
CA ILE A 93 7.10 3.43 6.35
C ILE A 93 7.84 2.11 6.49
N THR A 94 9.18 2.12 6.46
CA THR A 94 9.99 0.91 6.58
C THR A 94 9.76 0.21 7.92
N LEU A 95 9.76 0.95 9.03
CA LEU A 95 9.48 0.41 10.36
C LEU A 95 8.06 -0.17 10.45
N TRP A 96 7.08 0.53 9.87
CA TRP A 96 5.70 0.04 9.84
C TRP A 96 5.59 -1.27 9.03
N MET A 97 6.25 -1.35 7.88
CA MET A 97 6.29 -2.56 7.04
C MET A 97 6.98 -3.73 7.76
N GLN A 98 8.07 -3.47 8.48
CA GLN A 98 8.76 -4.48 9.29
C GLN A 98 7.88 -5.04 10.42
N ASN A 99 6.99 -4.21 10.98
CA ASN A 99 6.06 -4.64 12.02
C ASN A 99 4.81 -5.36 11.47
N HIS A 100 4.50 -5.20 10.18
CA HIS A 100 3.28 -5.72 9.54
C HIS A 100 3.58 -6.58 8.30
N VAL A 101 4.68 -7.35 8.34
CA VAL A 101 5.17 -8.14 7.20
C VAL A 101 4.08 -9.07 6.63
N SER A 102 3.32 -9.75 7.48
CA SER A 102 2.24 -10.63 7.04
C SER A 102 1.14 -9.89 6.27
N GLN A 103 0.77 -8.71 6.72
CA GLN A 103 -0.23 -7.86 6.10
C GLN A 103 0.28 -7.33 4.75
N CYS A 104 1.56 -6.94 4.68
CA CYS A 104 2.20 -6.50 3.44
C CYS A 104 2.29 -7.64 2.39
N ILE A 105 2.62 -8.86 2.81
CA ILE A 105 2.64 -10.02 1.91
C ILE A 105 1.23 -10.33 1.43
N ALA A 106 0.24 -10.33 2.32
CA ALA A 106 -1.15 -10.60 1.97
C ALA A 106 -1.71 -9.58 0.98
N SER A 107 -1.47 -8.29 1.20
CA SER A 107 -1.90 -7.22 0.30
C SER A 107 -1.14 -7.25 -1.03
N GLY A 108 0.17 -7.54 -1.02
CA GLY A 108 0.97 -7.71 -2.23
C GLY A 108 0.49 -8.88 -3.10
N LEU A 109 0.16 -10.01 -2.47
CA LEU A 109 -0.45 -11.16 -3.17
C LEU A 109 -1.82 -10.81 -3.74
N GLY A 110 -2.67 -10.14 -2.96
CA GLY A 110 -3.98 -9.67 -3.43
C GLY A 110 -3.85 -8.74 -4.65
N PHE A 111 -2.93 -7.79 -4.58
CA PHE A 111 -2.64 -6.85 -5.66
C PHE A 111 -2.14 -7.56 -6.93
N TYR A 112 -1.18 -8.48 -6.78
CA TYR A 112 -0.67 -9.26 -7.89
C TYR A 112 -1.76 -10.10 -8.56
N LEU A 113 -2.59 -10.77 -7.76
CA LEU A 113 -3.73 -11.54 -8.27
C LEU A 113 -4.70 -10.66 -9.05
N ALA A 114 -4.98 -9.45 -8.57
CA ALA A 114 -5.83 -8.53 -9.30
C ALA A 114 -5.20 -8.08 -10.62
N LEU A 115 -3.89 -7.85 -10.67
CA LEU A 115 -3.22 -7.49 -11.92
C LEU A 115 -3.24 -8.61 -12.96
N GLU A 116 -3.17 -9.87 -12.54
CA GLU A 116 -3.16 -11.01 -13.45
C GLU A 116 -4.59 -11.41 -13.88
N LEU A 117 -5.55 -11.40 -12.95
CA LEU A 117 -6.89 -11.97 -13.14
C LEU A 117 -7.96 -10.95 -13.56
N ALA A 118 -7.84 -9.67 -13.22
CA ALA A 118 -8.79 -8.62 -13.59
C ALA A 118 -8.58 -8.12 -15.02
#